data_AF-A0A2N5KBW1-F1
#
_entry.id   AF-A0A2N5KBW1-F1
#
_cell.length_a   1.000
_cell.length_b   1.000
_cell.length_c   1.000
_cell.angle_alpha   90.00
_cell.angle_beta   90.00
_cell.angle_gamma   90.00
#
_symmetry.space_group_name_H-M   'P 1'
#
loop_
_entity.id
_entity.type
_entity.pdbx_description
1 polymer ?
#
loop_
_entity_poly.entity_id
_entity_poly.type
_entity_poly.pdbx_seq_one_letter_code
_entity_poly.pdbx_strand_id
1 'polypeptide(L)'
;MNNTDDQSPVTERTISDRLKKRTVSMPTFLMSILAVFLVGFTLGTRAHLLSLPFGDDRGEVANLDLSPVQRTYDVLREKYDGDMDSAKLIEGAQRGLVAAAGDQYTTFFSKDEANEFFNDLEGQFSGIGAELDKRENKLIVVSTIDGSPARKAGLQANDVIVAVNDEEATTWSVE
;
A
#
# COMPACT_ATOMS: atom_id res chain seq x y z
N MET A 1 -94.25 -23.95 -36.50
CA MET A 1 -93.55 -23.34 -35.36
C MET A 1 -92.53 -24.33 -34.83
N ASN A 2 -91.24 -24.05 -34.91
CA ASN A 2 -90.28 -24.24 -33.81
C ASN A 2 -88.89 -23.72 -34.19
N ASN A 3 -88.25 -23.22 -33.15
CA ASN A 3 -87.13 -22.29 -33.08
C ASN A 3 -85.77 -22.99 -33.19
N THR A 4 -84.75 -22.16 -33.48
CA THR A 4 -83.33 -22.31 -33.09
C THR A 4 -82.56 -23.54 -33.58
N ASP A 5 -81.59 -23.34 -34.47
CA ASP A 5 -80.23 -23.08 -33.99
C ASP A 5 -79.35 -22.51 -35.11
N ASP A 6 -78.81 -21.34 -34.82
CA ASP A 6 -77.75 -20.65 -35.52
C ASP A 6 -76.45 -21.43 -35.32
N GLN A 7 -75.89 -21.97 -36.41
CA GLN A 7 -74.49 -22.40 -36.46
C GLN A 7 -73.83 -21.91 -37.74
N SER A 8 -73.26 -20.72 -37.65
CA SER A 8 -72.17 -20.28 -38.53
C SER A 8 -70.82 -20.72 -37.94
N PRO A 9 -69.84 -21.15 -38.75
CA PRO A 9 -68.67 -21.89 -38.28
C PRO A 9 -67.68 -21.00 -37.52
N VAL A 10 -67.24 -21.48 -36.35
CA VAL A 10 -66.15 -20.90 -35.54
C VAL A 10 -64.86 -20.99 -36.35
N THR A 11 -64.44 -19.89 -36.96
CA THR A 11 -63.14 -19.77 -37.60
C THR A 11 -62.08 -19.60 -36.51
N GLU A 12 -61.17 -20.56 -36.41
CA GLU A 12 -59.96 -20.49 -35.58
C GLU A 12 -59.23 -19.17 -35.81
N ARG A 13 -59.27 -18.26 -34.83
CA ARG A 13 -58.38 -17.09 -34.83
C ARG A 13 -57.03 -17.55 -34.28
N THR A 14 -56.11 -17.83 -35.19
CA THR A 14 -54.69 -18.09 -34.95
C THR A 14 -54.12 -17.05 -33.97
N ILE A 15 -53.54 -17.53 -32.85
CA ILE A 15 -52.92 -16.70 -31.80
C ILE A 15 -51.57 -16.08 -32.25
N SER A 16 -51.18 -16.17 -33.52
CA SER A 16 -49.86 -15.76 -34.01
C SER A 16 -49.66 -14.24 -34.19
N ASP A 17 -50.70 -13.42 -34.12
CA ASP A 17 -50.63 -12.02 -34.60
C ASP A 17 -50.36 -10.93 -33.53
N ARG A 18 -49.86 -11.29 -32.34
CA ARG A 18 -49.57 -10.29 -31.29
C ARG A 18 -48.16 -10.30 -30.70
N LEU A 19 -47.13 -10.46 -31.53
CA LEU A 19 -45.77 -10.03 -31.17
C LEU A 19 -45.20 -9.14 -32.26
N LYS A 20 -45.65 -7.88 -32.30
CA LYS A 20 -44.98 -6.83 -33.09
C LYS A 20 -43.59 -6.62 -32.47
N LYS A 21 -42.57 -7.27 -33.03
CA LYS A 21 -41.16 -7.08 -32.66
C LYS A 21 -40.79 -5.63 -32.97
N ARG A 22 -40.82 -4.76 -31.95
CA ARG A 22 -40.33 -3.39 -32.06
C ARG A 22 -38.81 -3.46 -32.17
N THR A 23 -38.29 -3.45 -33.39
CA THR A 23 -36.86 -3.31 -33.65
C THR A 23 -36.52 -1.82 -33.53
N VAL A 24 -35.68 -1.49 -32.57
CA VAL A 24 -35.19 -0.12 -32.36
C VAL A 24 -34.10 0.14 -33.40
N SER A 25 -34.14 1.28 -34.09
CA SER A 25 -33.15 1.58 -35.11
C SER A 25 -31.78 1.82 -34.46
N MET A 26 -30.71 1.33 -35.09
CA MET A 26 -29.34 1.42 -34.58
C MET A 26 -28.94 2.82 -34.03
N PRO A 27 -29.29 3.96 -34.67
CA PRO A 27 -28.94 5.28 -34.14
C PRO A 27 -29.71 5.63 -32.85
N THR A 28 -30.95 5.18 -32.69
CA THR A 28 -31.73 5.45 -31.47
C THR A 28 -31.23 4.66 -30.27
N PHE A 29 -30.72 3.44 -30.50
CA PHE A 29 -30.05 2.65 -29.47
C PHE A 29 -28.73 3.32 -29.03
N LEU A 30 -27.92 3.78 -29.99
CA LEU A 30 -26.65 4.46 -29.69
C LEU A 30 -26.87 5.77 -28.92
N MET A 31 -27.89 6.56 -29.28
CA MET A 31 -28.27 7.78 -28.55
C MET A 31 -28.71 7.49 -27.12
N SER A 32 -29.42 6.38 -26.88
CA SER A 32 -29.84 6.01 -25.53
C SER A 32 -28.67 5.62 -24.63
N ILE A 33 -27.67 4.91 -25.17
CA ILE A 33 -26.44 4.57 -24.44
C ILE A 33 -25.64 5.83 -24.13
N LEU A 34 -25.50 6.73 -25.11
CA LEU A 34 -24.78 7.99 -24.91
C LEU A 34 -25.48 8.87 -23.86
N ALA A 35 -26.81 8.92 -23.86
CA ALA A 35 -27.58 9.66 -22.86
C ALA A 35 -27.38 9.06 -21.46
N VAL A 36 -27.45 7.74 -21.30
CA VAL A 36 -27.18 7.07 -20.02
C VAL A 36 -25.74 7.31 -19.55
N PHE A 37 -24.77 7.26 -20.45
CA PHE A 37 -23.37 7.54 -20.15
C PHE A 37 -23.14 8.98 -19.71
N LEU A 38 -23.71 9.96 -20.42
CA LEU A 38 -23.59 11.38 -20.06
C LEU A 38 -24.28 11.69 -18.73
N VAL A 39 -25.45 11.11 -18.47
CA VAL A 39 -26.14 11.22 -17.18
C VAL A 39 -25.28 10.58 -16.08
N GLY A 40 -24.75 9.37 -16.31
CA GLY A 40 -23.86 8.69 -15.36
C GLY A 40 -22.56 9.46 -15.10
N PHE A 41 -21.97 10.04 -16.13
CA PHE A 41 -20.73 10.83 -16.03
C PHE A 41 -20.97 12.17 -15.31
N THR A 42 -22.07 12.85 -15.59
CA THR A 42 -22.44 14.10 -14.91
C THR A 42 -22.83 13.85 -13.46
N LEU A 43 -23.59 12.80 -13.15
CA LEU A 43 -23.88 12.39 -11.78
C LEU A 43 -22.64 11.87 -11.05
N GLY A 44 -21.75 11.15 -11.72
CA GLY A 44 -20.52 10.60 -11.12
C GLY A 44 -19.49 11.69 -10.79
N THR A 45 -19.26 12.62 -11.72
CA THR A 45 -18.35 13.76 -11.49
C THR A 45 -18.91 14.79 -10.51
N ARG A 46 -20.24 14.82 -10.32
CA ARG A 46 -20.94 15.66 -9.33
C ARG A 46 -21.44 14.86 -8.12
N ALA A 47 -21.00 13.61 -7.93
CA ALA A 47 -21.49 12.73 -6.87
C ALA A 47 -21.23 13.32 -5.47
N HIS A 48 -20.19 14.15 -5.33
CA HIS A 48 -19.92 14.89 -4.10
C HIS A 48 -21.05 15.87 -3.70
N LEU A 49 -21.82 16.41 -4.65
CA LEU A 49 -22.94 17.33 -4.39
C LEU A 49 -24.27 16.63 -4.10
N LEU A 50 -24.39 15.33 -4.41
CA LEU A 50 -25.60 14.54 -4.17
C LEU A 50 -25.40 13.75 -2.88
N SER A 51 -25.71 14.35 -1.74
CA SER A 51 -25.70 13.68 -0.44
C SER A 51 -26.84 12.64 -0.39
N LEU A 52 -26.56 11.42 -0.84
CA LEU A 52 -27.43 10.29 -0.55
C LEU A 52 -27.30 9.96 0.95
N PRO A 53 -28.39 9.73 1.69
CA PRO A 53 -28.36 9.41 3.13
C PRO A 53 -27.87 7.96 3.40
N PHE A 54 -27.08 7.40 2.49
CA PHE A 54 -26.47 6.08 2.61
C PHE A 54 -24.99 6.26 2.94
N GLY A 55 -24.72 6.40 4.24
CA GLY A 55 -23.44 6.18 4.92
C GLY A 55 -22.17 6.55 4.15
N ASP A 56 -21.71 7.78 4.35
CA ASP A 56 -20.29 8.11 4.23
C ASP A 56 -19.84 8.80 5.54
N ASP A 57 -19.85 8.04 6.65
CA ASP A 57 -19.08 8.36 7.85
C ASP A 57 -17.56 8.12 7.60
N ARG A 58 -17.07 8.45 6.41
CA ARG A 58 -15.64 8.66 6.21
C ARG A 58 -15.38 10.05 6.74
N GLY A 59 -15.08 10.11 8.04
CA GLY A 59 -14.57 11.32 8.68
C GLY A 59 -13.60 12.00 7.73
N GLU A 60 -13.86 13.27 7.44
CA GLU A 60 -13.09 14.10 6.55
C GLU A 60 -11.60 13.89 6.86
N VAL A 61 -10.91 13.12 6.02
CA VAL A 61 -9.47 12.92 6.16
C VAL A 61 -8.84 14.27 5.90
N ALA A 62 -8.50 14.98 6.97
CA ALA A 62 -7.81 16.25 6.89
C ALA A 62 -6.57 16.04 6.01
N ASN A 63 -6.58 16.63 4.82
CA ASN A 63 -5.43 16.56 3.93
C ASN A 63 -4.27 17.31 4.60
N LEU A 64 -3.14 16.63 4.77
CA LEU A 64 -1.95 17.24 5.34
C LEU A 64 -1.37 18.24 4.32
N ASP A 65 -1.36 19.53 4.67
CA ASP A 65 -0.70 20.57 3.86
C ASP A 65 0.82 20.47 4.00
N LEU A 66 1.48 19.96 2.95
CA LEU A 66 2.93 19.80 2.88
C LEU A 66 3.66 21.02 2.30
N SER A 67 2.95 22.10 1.96
CA SER A 67 3.57 23.34 1.44
C SER A 67 4.68 23.90 2.34
N PRO A 68 4.57 23.86 3.69
CA PRO A 68 5.66 24.29 4.56
C PRO A 68 6.92 23.43 4.43
N VAL A 69 6.77 22.12 4.27
CA VAL A 69 7.92 21.19 4.11
C VAL A 69 8.65 21.49 2.80
N GLN A 70 7.90 21.72 1.72
CA GLN A 70 8.47 22.10 0.42
C GLN A 70 9.25 23.41 0.50
N ARG A 71 8.71 24.44 1.16
CA ARG A 71 9.43 25.71 1.36
C ARG A 71 10.73 25.53 2.12
N THR A 72 10.77 24.66 3.14
CA THR A 72 12.00 24.35 3.87
C THR A 72 13.04 23.70 2.97
N TYR A 73 12.62 22.75 2.12
CA TYR A 73 13.50 22.13 1.14
C TYR A 73 14.06 23.15 0.14
N ASP A 74 13.22 24.07 -0.35
CA ASP A 74 13.64 25.11 -1.30
C ASP A 74 14.73 26.02 -0.69
N VAL A 75 14.55 26.42 0.58
CA VAL A 75 15.56 27.20 1.32
C VAL A 75 16.84 26.41 1.54
N LEU A 76 16.75 25.12 1.91
CA LEU A 76 17.93 24.25 2.06
C LEU A 76 18.70 24.16 0.74
N ARG A 77 18.00 23.90 -0.37
CA ARG A 77 18.62 23.81 -1.69
C ARG A 77 19.31 25.11 -2.12
N GLU A 78 18.79 26.27 -1.73
CA GLU A 78 19.37 27.57 -2.08
C GLU A 78 20.57 27.93 -1.20
N LYS A 79 20.55 27.57 0.09
CA LYS A 79 21.48 28.10 1.09
C LYS A 79 22.48 27.08 1.63
N TYR A 80 22.25 25.79 1.44
CA TYR A 80 23.13 24.75 1.96
C TYR A 80 24.35 24.56 1.07
N ASP A 81 25.54 24.63 1.68
CA ASP A 81 26.82 24.41 1.01
C ASP A 81 27.23 22.94 1.20
N GLY A 82 26.93 22.11 0.20
CA GLY A 82 27.22 20.67 0.21
C GLY A 82 26.30 19.85 -0.70
N ASP A 83 26.60 18.57 -0.82
CA ASP A 83 25.76 17.64 -1.58
C ASP A 83 24.51 17.25 -0.78
N MET A 84 23.36 17.33 -1.43
CA MET A 84 22.07 16.93 -0.87
C MET A 84 21.59 15.65 -1.55
N ASP A 85 21.42 14.60 -0.76
CA ASP A 85 20.76 13.38 -1.20
C ASP A 85 19.25 13.50 -0.96
N SER A 86 18.49 13.71 -2.04
CA SER A 86 17.04 13.83 -1.98
C SER A 86 16.35 12.61 -1.38
N ALA A 87 16.90 11.40 -1.56
CA ALA A 87 16.32 10.18 -0.99
C ALA A 87 16.42 10.21 0.54
N LYS A 88 17.59 10.56 1.07
CA LYS A 88 17.80 10.70 2.53
C LYS A 88 16.93 11.80 3.14
N LEU A 89 16.74 12.92 2.43
CA LEU A 89 15.87 14.01 2.90
C LEU A 89 14.40 13.59 2.97
N ILE A 90 13.91 12.86 1.96
CA ILE A 90 12.54 12.33 1.94
C ILE A 90 12.36 11.32 3.08
N GLU A 91 13.31 10.40 3.25
CA GLU A 91 13.26 9.42 4.33
C GLU A 91 13.26 10.09 5.72
N GLY A 92 14.11 11.11 5.91
CA GLY A 92 14.12 11.91 7.13
C GLY A 92 12.79 12.62 7.39
N ALA A 93 12.14 13.14 6.35
CA ALA A 93 10.80 13.73 6.47
C ALA A 93 9.74 12.70 6.86
N GLN A 94 9.79 11.49 6.29
CA GLN A 94 8.89 10.38 6.64
C GLN A 94 9.07 9.95 8.11
N ARG A 95 10.32 9.76 8.55
CA ARG A 95 10.63 9.44 9.95
C ARG A 95 10.15 10.55 10.89
N GLY A 96 10.35 11.81 10.53
CA GLY A 96 9.88 12.96 11.31
C GLY A 96 8.35 12.99 11.46
N LEU A 97 7.61 12.71 10.38
CA LEU A 97 6.14 12.61 10.44
C LEU A 97 5.67 11.50 11.38
N VAL A 98 6.31 10.33 11.32
CA VAL A 98 5.98 9.21 12.20
C VAL A 98 6.34 9.50 13.65
N ALA A 99 7.53 10.03 13.91
CA ALA A 99 7.95 10.42 15.27
C ALA A 99 6.99 11.46 15.89
N ALA A 100 6.49 12.39 15.08
CA ALA A 100 5.53 13.40 15.52
C ALA A 100 4.14 12.83 15.86
N ALA A 101 3.81 11.59 15.47
CA ALA A 101 2.58 10.92 15.88
C ALA A 101 2.55 10.62 17.38
N GLY A 102 3.72 10.58 18.05
CA GLY A 102 3.82 10.43 19.51
C GLY A 102 3.51 9.04 20.04
N ASP A 103 3.38 8.04 19.17
CA ASP A 103 3.19 6.65 19.56
C ASP A 103 4.54 5.91 19.60
N GLN A 104 4.89 5.41 20.78
CA GLN A 104 6.13 4.66 21.01
C GLN A 104 6.22 3.34 20.22
N TYR A 105 5.09 2.83 19.74
CA TYR A 105 5.03 1.58 18.98
C TYR A 105 4.96 1.80 17.46
N THR A 106 4.83 3.06 17.02
CA THR A 106 4.79 3.39 15.60
C THR A 106 6.19 3.83 15.16
N THR A 107 6.76 3.12 14.20
CA THR A 107 8.04 3.47 13.58
C THR A 107 7.96 3.43 12.07
N PHE A 108 8.83 4.19 11.41
CA PHE A 108 9.03 4.12 9.97
C PHE A 108 10.22 3.21 9.68
N PHE A 109 10.05 2.29 8.73
CA PHE A 109 11.14 1.49 8.18
C PHE A 109 11.49 1.96 6.77
N SER A 110 12.79 2.17 6.53
CA SER A 110 13.32 2.24 5.18
C SER A 110 13.12 0.89 4.48
N LYS A 111 13.34 0.84 3.16
CA LYS A 111 13.22 -0.42 2.42
C LYS A 111 14.16 -1.49 2.97
N ASP A 112 15.38 -1.11 3.30
CA ASP A 112 16.41 -2.04 3.76
C ASP A 112 16.12 -2.51 5.19
N GLU A 113 15.70 -1.60 6.08
CA GLU A 113 15.26 -1.96 7.44
C GLU A 113 14.03 -2.86 7.42
N ALA A 114 13.08 -2.61 6.53
CA ALA A 114 11.90 -3.46 6.39
C ALA A 114 12.31 -4.87 5.93
N ASN A 115 13.23 -4.98 4.97
CA ASN A 115 13.72 -6.29 4.52
C ASN A 115 14.44 -7.03 5.64
N GLU A 116 15.29 -6.34 6.40
CA GLU A 116 15.99 -6.92 7.55
C GLU A 116 15.00 -7.38 8.62
N PHE A 117 14.01 -6.56 8.97
CA PHE A 117 12.95 -6.91 9.89
C PHE A 117 12.15 -8.15 9.43
N PHE A 118 11.80 -8.25 8.14
CA PHE A 118 11.13 -9.42 7.61
C PHE A 118 12.03 -10.65 7.58
N ASN A 119 13.31 -10.49 7.26
CA ASN A 119 14.29 -11.58 7.34
C ASN A 119 14.37 -12.13 8.76
N ASP A 120 14.42 -11.26 9.78
CA ASP A 120 14.42 -11.65 11.19
C ASP A 120 13.14 -12.41 11.57
N LEU A 121 11.97 -11.94 11.12
CA LEU A 121 10.68 -12.61 11.35
C LEU A 121 10.62 -13.99 10.68
N GLU A 122 11.22 -14.15 9.51
CA GLU A 122 11.31 -15.42 8.78
C GLU A 122 12.43 -16.33 9.33
N GLY A 123 13.20 -15.87 10.31
CA GLY A 123 14.37 -16.57 10.83
C GLY A 123 15.51 -16.67 9.82
N GLN A 124 15.51 -15.83 8.79
CA GLN A 124 16.60 -15.65 7.84
C GLN A 124 17.67 -14.75 8.47
N PHE A 125 18.38 -15.27 9.47
CA PHE A 125 19.50 -14.56 10.06
C PHE A 125 20.64 -14.44 9.04
N SER A 126 20.97 -13.21 8.67
CA SER A 126 22.21 -12.90 7.95
C SER A 126 23.38 -12.83 8.94
N GLY A 127 24.60 -13.06 8.45
CA GLY A 127 25.82 -13.05 9.26
C GLY A 127 26.37 -14.43 9.61
N ILE A 128 27.31 -14.47 10.56
CA ILE A 128 28.04 -15.70 10.90
C ILE A 128 27.37 -16.53 12.01
N GLY A 129 26.31 -16.00 12.65
CA GLY A 129 25.63 -16.65 13.77
C GLY A 129 26.40 -16.58 15.09
N ALA A 130 26.96 -15.41 15.41
CA ALA A 130 27.61 -15.11 16.68
C ALA A 130 26.91 -13.93 17.36
N GLU A 131 26.65 -14.07 18.64
CA GLU A 131 26.14 -13.00 19.51
C GLU A 131 27.34 -12.25 20.09
N LEU A 132 27.31 -10.92 19.99
CA LEU A 132 28.39 -10.04 20.42
C LEU A 132 27.93 -9.15 21.57
N ASP A 133 28.85 -8.79 22.45
CA ASP A 133 28.66 -7.82 23.53
C ASP A 133 29.90 -6.92 23.58
N LYS A 134 29.74 -5.69 24.07
CA LYS A 134 30.83 -4.73 24.21
C LYS A 134 31.18 -4.56 25.68
N ARG A 135 32.35 -5.06 26.09
CA ARG A 135 32.88 -4.88 27.46
C ARG A 135 34.25 -4.25 27.42
N GLU A 136 34.46 -3.23 28.25
CA GLU A 136 35.76 -2.53 28.34
C GLU A 136 36.29 -2.07 26.97
N ASN A 137 35.39 -1.61 26.11
CA ASN A 137 35.68 -1.16 24.75
C ASN A 137 36.25 -2.26 23.81
N LYS A 138 35.94 -3.53 24.09
CA LYS A 138 36.25 -4.68 23.23
C LYS A 138 34.96 -5.37 22.82
N LEU A 139 34.88 -5.78 21.55
CA LEU A 139 33.84 -6.69 21.12
C LEU A 139 34.18 -8.11 21.56
N ILE A 140 33.26 -8.74 22.27
CA ILE A 140 33.41 -10.07 22.84
C ILE A 140 32.28 -10.94 22.32
N VAL A 141 32.61 -12.15 21.90
CA VAL A 141 31.62 -13.17 21.54
C VAL A 141 30.96 -13.69 22.82
N VAL A 142 29.65 -13.48 22.96
CA VAL A 142 28.86 -14.02 24.07
C VAL A 142 28.53 -15.48 23.81
N SER A 143 28.04 -15.77 22.61
CA SER A 143 27.59 -17.09 22.22
C SER A 143 27.67 -17.27 20.70
N THR A 144 27.59 -18.52 20.24
CA THR A 144 27.47 -18.84 18.82
C THR A 144 26.31 -19.79 18.63
N ILE A 145 25.51 -19.60 17.59
CA ILE A 145 24.35 -20.43 17.28
C ILE A 145 24.83 -21.82 16.82
N ASP A 146 24.14 -22.88 17.24
CA ASP A 146 24.45 -24.24 16.81
C ASP A 146 24.30 -24.43 15.29
N GLY A 147 25.29 -25.07 14.66
CA GLY A 147 25.32 -25.28 13.21
C GLY A 147 25.68 -24.05 12.36
N SER A 148 25.87 -22.89 13.00
CA SER A 148 26.25 -21.63 12.32
C SER A 148 27.67 -21.67 11.74
N PRO A 149 27.98 -20.80 10.76
CA PRO A 149 29.34 -20.60 10.27
C PRO A 149 30.35 -20.26 11.38
N ALA A 150 29.99 -19.42 12.36
CA ALA A 150 30.85 -19.06 13.48
C ALA A 150 31.26 -20.28 14.32
N ARG A 151 30.29 -21.14 14.68
CA ARG A 151 30.59 -22.36 15.43
C ARG A 151 31.43 -23.35 14.62
N LYS A 152 31.16 -23.48 13.31
CA LYS A 152 31.97 -24.31 12.40
C LYS A 152 33.39 -23.80 12.21
N ALA A 153 33.58 -22.48 12.25
CA ALA A 153 34.89 -21.83 12.22
C ALA A 153 35.64 -21.95 13.55
N GLY A 154 34.99 -22.45 14.60
CA GLY A 154 35.59 -22.68 15.92
C GLY A 154 35.55 -21.48 16.84
N LEU A 155 34.74 -20.46 16.54
CA LEU A 155 34.54 -19.29 17.39
C LEU A 155 33.87 -19.71 18.72
N GLN A 156 34.35 -19.18 19.84
CA GLN A 156 33.91 -19.56 21.18
C GLN A 156 33.45 -18.36 22.00
N ALA A 157 32.68 -18.64 23.06
CA ALA A 157 32.32 -17.63 24.04
C ALA A 157 33.59 -17.07 24.70
N ASN A 158 33.63 -15.75 24.87
CA ASN A 158 34.74 -14.93 25.36
C ASN A 158 35.87 -14.67 24.35
N ASP A 159 35.74 -15.08 23.09
CA ASP A 159 36.65 -14.63 22.05
C ASP A 159 36.53 -13.11 21.87
N VAL A 160 37.66 -12.43 21.69
CA VAL A 160 37.72 -10.99 21.44
C VAL A 160 37.88 -10.76 19.94
N ILE A 161 36.95 -10.01 19.35
CA ILE A 161 37.03 -9.58 17.96
C ILE A 161 38.01 -8.42 17.88
N VAL A 162 39.17 -8.63 17.25
CA VAL A 162 40.22 -7.62 17.11
C VAL A 162 40.05 -6.81 15.83
N ALA A 163 39.68 -7.48 14.73
CA ALA A 163 39.49 -6.87 13.42
C ALA A 163 38.52 -7.70 12.56
N VAL A 164 37.90 -7.04 11.58
CA VAL A 164 37.05 -7.67 10.55
C VAL A 164 37.50 -7.12 9.20
N ASN A 165 37.87 -7.99 8.25
CA ASN A 165 38.39 -7.59 6.93
C ASN A 165 39.53 -6.56 7.02
N ASP A 166 40.46 -6.78 7.96
CA ASP A 166 41.60 -5.90 8.26
C ASP A 166 41.25 -4.51 8.83
N GLU A 167 39.98 -4.24 9.16
CA GLU A 167 39.54 -3.05 9.88
C GLU A 167 39.47 -3.32 11.39
N GLU A 168 40.13 -2.47 12.19
CA GLU A 168 40.19 -2.62 13.63
C GLU A 168 38.80 -2.41 14.28
N ALA A 169 38.31 -3.41 15.00
CA ALA A 169 36.94 -3.43 15.53
C ALA A 169 36.80 -2.74 16.90
N THR A 170 37.89 -2.21 17.47
CA THR A 170 37.94 -1.65 18.83
C THR A 170 37.00 -0.46 19.04
N THR A 171 36.66 0.29 17.98
CA THR A 171 35.76 1.45 18.04
C THR A 171 34.31 1.12 17.75
N TRP A 172 34.00 -0.09 17.29
CA TRP A 172 32.67 -0.45 16.81
C TRP A 172 31.65 -0.53 17.96
N SER A 173 30.41 -0.15 17.69
CA SER A 173 29.27 -0.30 18.60
C SER A 173 28.56 -1.62 18.36
N VAL A 174 27.94 -2.16 19.42
CA VAL A 174 27.00 -3.27 19.33
C VAL A 174 25.63 -2.64 19.61
N GLU A 175 25.03 -2.05 18.57
CA GLU A 175 23.65 -1.54 18.55
C GLU A 175 22.95 -2.11 17.32
#